data_AF-G9YL64-F1
#
_entry.id   AF-G9YL64-F1
#
_cell.length_a   1.000
_cell.length_b   1.000
_cell.length_c   1.000
_cell.angle_alpha   90.00
_cell.angle_beta   90.00
_cell.angle_gamma   90.00
#
_symmetry.space_group_name_H-M   'P 1'
#
loop_
_entity.id
_entity.type
_entity.pdbx_description
1 polymer ?
#
loop_
_entity_poly.entity_id
_entity_poly.type
_entity_poly.pdbx_seq_one_letter_code
_entity_poly.pdbx_strand_id
1 'polypeptide(L)'
;MFCDRLRACRIARNYTLQEMADAVDISLRTYQKYEGGSTFPDFSHLVKLADFLDISTDFLLERDDYLQSLGVSVDVSLKCPPRRPKSQKSRHSLRTQSAGNSAD
;
A
#
# COMPACT_ATOMS: atom_id res chain seq x y z
N MET A 1 -11.64 -2.00 -0.08
CA MET A 1 -10.96 -1.58 -1.33
C MET A 1 -9.78 -2.49 -1.57
N PHE A 2 -9.52 -2.87 -2.82
CA PHE A 2 -8.40 -3.74 -3.25
C PHE A 2 -7.08 -3.44 -2.52
N CYS A 3 -6.69 -2.16 -2.48
CA CYS A 3 -5.43 -1.72 -1.90
C CYS A 3 -5.35 -1.92 -0.37
N ASP A 4 -6.48 -1.84 0.33
CA ASP A 4 -6.56 -2.13 1.76
C ASP A 4 -6.51 -3.64 2.04
N ARG A 5 -7.11 -4.47 1.17
CA ARG A 5 -7.00 -5.93 1.27
C ARG A 5 -5.58 -6.40 1.04
N LEU A 6 -4.93 -5.89 -0.01
CA LEU A 6 -3.55 -6.21 -0.31
C LEU A 6 -2.63 -5.88 0.87
N ARG A 7 -2.81 -4.69 1.46
CA ARG A 7 -2.07 -4.29 2.65
C ARG A 7 -2.39 -5.15 3.87
N ALA A 8 -3.66 -5.50 4.09
CA ALA A 8 -4.06 -6.38 5.19
C ALA A 8 -3.39 -7.75 5.07
N CYS A 9 -3.37 -8.34 3.88
CA CYS A 9 -2.70 -9.62 3.61
C CYS A 9 -1.20 -9.53 3.91
N ARG A 10 -0.53 -8.48 3.41
CA ARG A 10 0.89 -8.27 3.68
C ARG A 10 1.19 -8.21 5.18
N ILE A 11 0.39 -7.44 5.94
CA ILE A 11 0.57 -7.29 7.40
C ILE A 11 0.27 -8.61 8.12
N ALA A 12 -0.79 -9.31 7.74
CA ALA A 12 -1.16 -10.60 8.35
C ALA A 12 -0.07 -11.66 8.16
N ARG A 13 0.63 -11.62 7.02
CA ARG A 13 1.75 -12.52 6.70
C ARG A 13 3.12 -12.01 7.16
N ASN A 14 3.19 -10.86 7.83
CA ASN A 14 4.42 -10.21 8.31
C ASN A 14 5.46 -9.88 7.22
N TYR A 15 5.02 -9.63 5.99
CA TYR A 15 5.92 -9.21 4.91
C TYR A 15 6.18 -7.70 4.93
N THR A 16 7.42 -7.33 4.62
CA THR A 16 7.82 -5.96 4.35
C THR A 16 7.38 -5.53 2.95
N LEU A 17 7.35 -4.22 2.69
CA LEU A 17 7.07 -3.70 1.34
C LEU A 17 8.13 -4.16 0.32
N GLN A 18 9.37 -4.33 0.77
CA GLN A 18 10.48 -4.74 -0.09
C GLN A 18 10.37 -6.22 -0.46
N GLU A 19 10.14 -7.11 0.50
CA GLU A 19 9.93 -8.55 0.24
C GLU A 19 8.78 -8.79 -0.73
N MET A 20 7.67 -8.05 -0.57
CA MET A 20 6.57 -8.13 -1.53
C MET A 20 6.99 -7.69 -2.93
N ALA A 21 7.68 -6.55 -3.05
CA ALA A 21 8.11 -6.03 -4.35
C ALA A 21 9.07 -7.00 -5.05
N ASP A 22 10.01 -7.58 -4.29
CA ASP A 22 10.99 -8.56 -4.79
C ASP A 22 10.30 -9.86 -5.23
N ALA A 23 9.28 -10.33 -4.49
CA ALA A 23 8.53 -11.54 -4.83
C ALA A 23 7.76 -11.43 -6.16
N VAL A 24 7.27 -10.23 -6.51
CA VAL A 24 6.58 -9.99 -7.78
C VAL A 24 7.48 -9.51 -8.90
N ASP A 25 8.77 -9.28 -8.63
CA ASP A 25 9.76 -8.71 -9.56
C ASP A 25 9.37 -7.29 -10.04
N ILE A 26 9.05 -6.41 -9.09
CA ILE A 26 8.71 -5.01 -9.37
C ILE A 26 9.48 -4.06 -8.46
N SER A 27 9.55 -2.78 -8.83
CA SER A 27 10.15 -1.78 -7.95
C SER A 27 9.33 -1.56 -6.67
N LEU A 28 10.01 -1.30 -5.56
CA LEU A 28 9.37 -0.91 -4.29
C LEU A 28 8.36 0.23 -4.46
N ARG A 29 8.70 1.22 -5.29
CA ARG A 29 7.83 2.37 -5.58
C ARG A 29 6.56 1.95 -6.30
N THR A 30 6.63 0.97 -7.19
CA THR A 30 5.45 0.40 -7.87
C THR A 30 4.56 -0.30 -6.86
N TYR A 31 5.13 -1.15 -6.00
CA TYR A 31 4.36 -1.84 -4.97
C TYR A 31 3.68 -0.87 -3.98
N GLN A 32 4.37 0.21 -3.57
CA GLN A 32 3.78 1.26 -2.75
C GLN A 32 2.57 1.95 -3.42
N LYS A 33 2.55 2.08 -4.75
CA LYS A 33 1.40 2.62 -5.49
C LYS A 33 0.21 1.66 -5.47
N TYR A 34 0.46 0.35 -5.46
CA TYR A 34 -0.59 -0.67 -5.35
C TYR A 34 -1.30 -0.56 -4.00
N GLU A 35 -0.53 -0.60 -2.89
CA GLU A 35 -1.12 -0.39 -1.56
C GLU A 35 -1.69 1.03 -1.43
N GLY A 36 -1.12 2.01 -2.13
CA GLY A 36 -1.60 3.39 -2.21
C GLY A 36 -2.91 3.59 -2.98
N GLY A 37 -3.36 2.60 -3.75
CA GLY A 37 -4.54 2.70 -4.62
C GLY A 37 -4.35 3.63 -5.83
N SER A 38 -3.12 4.01 -6.15
CA SER A 38 -2.82 4.89 -7.29
C SER A 38 -2.68 4.13 -8.61
N THR A 39 -2.40 2.83 -8.54
CA THR A 39 -2.17 1.97 -9.69
C THR A 39 -2.60 0.55 -9.33
N PHE A 40 -3.08 -0.22 -10.30
CA PHE A 40 -3.42 -1.62 -10.13
C PHE A 40 -2.33 -2.52 -10.74
N PRO A 41 -2.14 -3.74 -10.22
CA PRO A 41 -1.28 -4.72 -10.86
C PRO A 41 -1.89 -5.23 -12.16
N ASP A 42 -1.03 -5.58 -13.11
CA ASP A 42 -1.43 -6.34 -14.30
C ASP A 42 -1.80 -7.78 -13.90
N PHE A 43 -2.48 -8.51 -14.79
CA PHE A 43 -2.93 -9.87 -14.51
C PHE A 43 -1.79 -10.82 -14.07
N SER A 44 -0.62 -10.72 -14.70
CA SER A 44 0.56 -11.52 -14.31
C SER A 44 1.01 -11.24 -12.87
N HIS A 45 1.11 -9.96 -12.50
CA HIS A 45 1.48 -9.56 -11.14
C HIS A 45 0.37 -9.88 -10.13
N LEU A 46 -0.89 -9.80 -10.51
CA LEU A 46 -2.02 -10.16 -9.65
C LEU A 46 -1.97 -11.64 -9.25
N VAL A 47 -1.70 -12.53 -10.21
CA VAL A 47 -1.54 -13.97 -9.94
C VAL A 47 -0.34 -14.21 -9.02
N LYS A 48 0.83 -13.64 -9.33
CA LYS A 48 2.02 -13.74 -8.47
C LYS A 48 1.77 -13.24 -7.04
N LEU A 49 1.02 -12.15 -6.87
CA LEU A 49 0.65 -11.63 -5.54
C LEU A 49 -0.23 -12.62 -4.78
N ALA A 50 -1.22 -13.21 -5.45
CA ALA A 50 -2.10 -14.22 -4.87
C ALA A 50 -1.33 -15.47 -4.44
N ASP A 51 -0.45 -15.97 -5.31
CA ASP A 51 0.40 -17.13 -5.03
C ASP A 51 1.36 -16.86 -3.86
N PHE A 52 2.00 -15.68 -3.83
CA PHE A 52 2.95 -15.33 -2.78
C PHE A 52 2.29 -15.10 -1.41
N LEU A 53 1.07 -14.56 -1.40
CA LEU A 53 0.31 -14.30 -0.17
C LEU A 53 -0.49 -15.52 0.32
N ASP A 54 -0.52 -16.59 -0.48
CA ASP A 54 -1.34 -17.79 -0.28
C ASP A 54 -2.82 -17.44 -0.07
N ILE A 55 -3.38 -16.73 -1.05
CA ILE A 55 -4.78 -16.27 -1.07
C ILE A 55 -5.36 -16.31 -2.49
N SER A 56 -6.68 -16.28 -2.62
CA SER A 56 -7.31 -16.18 -3.95
C SER A 56 -7.25 -14.76 -4.51
N THR A 57 -7.14 -14.65 -5.84
CA THR A 57 -7.29 -13.37 -6.55
C THR A 57 -8.68 -12.77 -6.33
N ASP A 58 -9.71 -13.61 -6.20
CA ASP A 58 -11.08 -13.19 -5.91
C ASP A 58 -11.20 -12.45 -4.58
N PHE A 59 -10.42 -12.85 -3.56
CA PHE A 59 -10.36 -12.12 -2.30
C PHE A 59 -9.75 -10.74 -2.50
N LEU A 60 -8.66 -10.62 -3.27
CA LEU A 60 -8.05 -9.32 -3.57
C LEU A 60 -9.00 -8.42 -4.37
N LEU A 61 -9.72 -9.00 -5.34
CA LEU A 61 -10.67 -8.34 -6.24
C LEU A 61 -12.05 -8.05 -5.62
N GLU A 62 -12.21 -8.27 -4.31
CA GLU A 62 -13.41 -7.94 -3.56
C GLU A 62 -14.66 -8.75 -3.93
N ARG A 63 -14.47 -9.98 -4.41
CA ARG A 63 -15.56 -10.90 -4.77
C ARG A 63 -16.03 -11.74 -3.58
N ASP A 64 -16.32 -11.08 -2.46
CA ASP A 64 -16.70 -11.77 -1.21
C ASP A 64 -17.97 -12.60 -1.36
N ASP A 65 -19.00 -12.05 -2.03
CA ASP A 65 -20.27 -12.75 -2.26
C ASP A 65 -20.06 -14.05 -3.05
N TYR A 66 -19.11 -14.03 -4.00
CA TYR A 66 -18.75 -15.21 -4.78
C TYR A 66 -18.05 -16.25 -3.91
N LEU A 67 -17.06 -15.84 -3.11
CA LEU A 67 -16.36 -16.75 -2.19
C LEU A 67 -17.32 -17.35 -1.15
N GLN A 68 -18.25 -16.55 -0.62
CA GLN A 68 -19.28 -17.01 0.30
C GLN A 68 -20.22 -18.03 -0.36
N SER A 69 -20.61 -17.81 -1.62
CA SER A 69 -21.45 -18.76 -2.37
C SER A 69 -20.79 -20.13 -2.57
N LEU A 70 -19.46 -20.16 -2.61
CA LEU A 70 -18.64 -21.37 -2.71
C LEU A 70 -18.29 -21.98 -1.33
N GLY A 71 -18.68 -21.33 -0.22
CA GLY A 71 -18.30 -21.75 1.13
C GLY A 71 -16.81 -21.57 1.45
N VAL A 72 -16.12 -20.68 0.75
CA VAL A 72 -14.69 -20.40 0.95
C VAL A 72 -14.52 -19.30 1.99
N SER A 73 -13.78 -19.60 3.06
CA SER A 73 -13.39 -18.61 4.07
C SER A 73 -11.92 -18.21 3.93
N VAL A 74 -11.61 -16.93 4.11
CA VAL A 74 -10.23 -16.41 4.11
C VAL A 74 -9.79 -16.09 5.54
N ASP A 75 -8.55 -16.40 5.88
CA ASP A 75 -7.98 -16.26 7.23
C ASP A 75 -7.47 -14.83 7.54
N VAL A 76 -7.43 -13.96 6.54
CA VAL A 76 -6.93 -12.58 6.67
C VAL A 76 -8.01 -11.65 7.24
N SER A 77 -7.72 -11.01 8.37
CA SER A 77 -8.56 -9.97 8.96
C SER A 77 -8.51 -8.68 8.15
N LEU A 78 -9.68 -8.13 7.77
CA LEU A 78 -9.80 -6.88 7.01
C LEU A 78 -9.46 -5.61 7.82
N LYS A 79 -9.16 -5.72 9.12
CA LYS A 79 -8.81 -4.58 9.96
C LYS A 79 -7.39 -4.09 9.65
N CYS A 80 -7.28 -3.22 8.65
CA CYS A 80 -6.03 -2.53 8.36
C CYS A 80 -5.71 -1.50 9.46
N PRO A 81 -4.50 -1.52 10.07
CA PRO A 81 -4.04 -0.43 10.91
C PRO A 81 -4.04 0.88 10.11
N PRO A 82 -4.43 2.02 10.73
CA PRO A 82 -4.51 3.30 10.03
C PRO A 82 -3.20 3.59 9.29
N ARG A 83 -3.29 4.08 8.05
CA ARG A 83 -2.13 4.63 7.37
C ARG A 83 -1.60 5.74 8.28
N ARG A 84 -0.33 5.68 8.70
CA ARG A 84 0.27 6.65 9.63
C ARG A 84 -0.28 8.06 9.32
N PRO A 85 -0.80 8.81 10.31
CA PRO A 85 -1.30 10.15 10.07
C PRO A 85 -0.17 10.97 9.42
N LYS A 86 -0.52 11.74 8.39
CA LYS A 86 0.43 12.64 7.71
C LYS A 86 1.07 13.52 8.78
N SER A 87 2.40 13.51 8.90
CA SER A 87 3.08 14.47 9.77
C SER A 87 2.68 15.86 9.31
N GLN A 88 2.07 16.66 10.20
CA GLN A 88 1.82 18.06 9.92
C GLN A 88 3.18 18.70 9.70
N LYS A 89 3.48 19.08 8.45
CA LYS A 89 4.69 19.84 8.13
C LYS A 89 4.73 21.07 9.03
N SER A 90 5.73 21.16 9.90
CA SER A 90 6.05 22.37 10.64
C SER A 90 6.29 23.50 9.65
N ARG A 91 5.39 24.48 9.61
CA ARG A 91 5.56 25.73 8.87
C ARG A 91 6.51 26.61 9.67
N HIS A 92 7.82 26.43 9.52
CA HIS A 92 8.75 27.52 9.79
C HIS A 92 9.03 28.25 8.48
N SER A 93 8.13 29.19 8.18
CA SER A 93 8.46 30.33 7.33
C SER A 93 9.09 31.38 8.23
N LEU A 94 10.21 31.95 7.78
CA LEU A 94 10.73 33.31 8.01
C LEU A 94 12.26 33.28 8.11
N ARG A 95 12.94 33.39 6.97
CA ARG A 95 14.20 34.14 6.91
C ARG A 95 14.50 34.61 5.50
N THR A 96 13.98 35.78 5.17
CA THR A 96 14.55 36.65 4.14
C THR A 96 14.19 38.08 4.49
N GLN A 97 15.20 38.86 4.88
CA GLN A 97 15.36 40.25 4.48
C GLN A 97 16.80 40.66 4.77
N SER A 98 17.59 40.56 3.71
CA SER A 98 18.73 41.42 3.44
C SER A 98 18.25 42.86 3.27
N ALA A 99 18.83 43.78 4.02
CA ALA A 99 18.93 45.18 3.63
C ALA A 99 20.26 45.70 4.20
N GLY A 100 21.21 45.97 3.30
CA GLY A 100 22.29 46.89 3.60
C GLY A 100 21.75 48.30 3.75
N ASN A 101 22.50 49.15 4.44
CA ASN A 101 22.85 50.48 3.95
C ASN A 101 23.99 51.05 4.82
N SER A 102 25.07 51.39 4.12
CA SER A 102 26.13 52.30 4.55
C SER A 102 25.60 53.72 4.70
N ALA A 103 26.15 54.48 5.64
CA ALA A 103 26.54 55.89 5.46
C ALA A 103 27.24 56.39 6.74
N ASP A 104 28.47 56.87 6.54
CA ASP A 104 29.24 57.93 7.23
C ASP A 104 29.02 58.23 8.72
#